data_AF-A0A7K3B7H3-F1
#
_entry.id   AF-A0A7K3B7H3-F1
#
_cell.length_a   1.000
_cell.length_b   1.000
_cell.length_c   1.000
_cell.angle_alpha   90.00
_cell.angle_beta   90.00
_cell.angle_gamma   90.00
#
_symmetry.space_group_name_H-M   'P 1'
#
loop_
_entity.id
_entity.type
_entity.pdbx_description
1 polymer ?
#
loop_
_entity_poly.entity_id
_entity_poly.type
_entity_poly.pdbx_seq_one_letter_code
_entity_poly.pdbx_strand_id
1 'polypeptide(L)'
;MTDTTDTGGTARARRRGRGIAVRCVWAVVLLAPPVVLWVMGAADAAQHKSPTDWVGNHRAKVALENAALLIAGLPAAGAVAGALAGALRRPPRTGLWAATGAVLGALALWVFGAWTVVTALRNFRIVF
;
A
#
# COMPACT_ATOMS: atom_id res chain seq x y z
N MET A 1 -43.19 9.71 27.15
CA MET A 1 -42.69 9.82 25.75
C MET A 1 -41.23 9.43 25.78
N THR A 2 -40.96 8.13 25.68
CA THR A 2 -39.63 7.54 25.90
C THR A 2 -38.86 7.50 24.59
N ASP A 3 -37.80 8.29 24.55
CA ASP A 3 -36.82 8.37 23.46
C ASP A 3 -35.92 7.11 23.50
N THR A 4 -36.31 6.06 22.78
CA THR A 4 -35.55 4.80 22.67
C THR A 4 -34.81 4.68 21.34
N THR A 5 -34.72 5.75 20.56
CA THR A 5 -34.23 5.71 19.17
C THR A 5 -32.72 5.90 19.03
N ASP A 6 -32.01 6.40 20.05
CA ASP A 6 -30.59 6.79 19.92
C ASP A 6 -29.56 5.68 20.17
N THR A 7 -29.94 4.59 20.83
CA THR A 7 -28.99 3.49 21.16
C THR A 7 -28.68 2.59 19.96
N GLY A 8 -29.62 2.43 19.03
CA GLY A 8 -29.44 1.60 17.82
C GLY A 8 -28.50 2.22 16.78
N GLY A 9 -28.57 3.54 16.60
CA GLY A 9 -27.75 4.29 15.64
C GLY A 9 -26.28 4.35 16.06
N THR A 10 -26.03 4.61 17.33
CA THR A 10 -24.68 4.71 17.92
C THR A 10 -23.93 3.38 17.88
N ALA A 11 -24.59 2.25 18.17
CA ALA A 11 -23.99 0.92 18.08
C ALA A 11 -23.58 0.52 16.65
N ARG A 12 -24.40 0.87 15.65
CA ARG A 12 -24.14 0.56 14.23
C ARG A 12 -23.02 1.43 13.66
N ALA A 13 -22.97 2.71 14.02
CA ALA A 13 -21.88 3.62 13.69
C ALA A 13 -20.55 3.14 14.28
N ARG A 14 -20.53 2.70 15.54
CA ARG A 14 -19.33 2.20 16.22
C ARG A 14 -18.77 0.92 15.59
N ARG A 15 -19.64 -0.02 15.19
CA ARG A 15 -19.22 -1.23 14.44
C ARG A 15 -18.63 -0.89 13.07
N ARG A 16 -19.22 0.08 12.38
CA ARG A 16 -18.74 0.53 11.05
C ARG A 16 -17.39 1.23 11.16
N GLY A 17 -17.20 2.10 12.15
CA GLY A 17 -15.93 2.75 12.45
C GLY A 17 -14.82 1.75 12.79
N ARG A 18 -15.11 0.76 13.64
CA ARG A 18 -14.17 -0.32 13.97
C ARG A 18 -13.74 -1.11 12.72
N GLY A 19 -14.67 -1.41 11.81
CA GLY A 19 -14.35 -2.11 10.56
C GLY A 19 -13.43 -1.32 9.62
N ILE A 20 -13.56 0.01 9.59
CA ILE A 20 -12.67 0.90 8.83
C ILE A 20 -11.30 0.94 9.51
N ALA A 21 -11.25 1.18 10.82
CA ALA A 21 -10.01 1.24 11.58
C ALA A 21 -9.17 -0.02 11.44
N VAL A 22 -9.78 -1.22 11.56
CA VAL A 22 -9.08 -2.49 11.38
C VAL A 22 -8.46 -2.61 9.99
N ARG A 23 -9.15 -2.16 8.93
CA ARG A 23 -8.60 -2.19 7.55
C ARG A 23 -7.47 -1.19 7.36
N CYS A 24 -7.57 0.00 7.95
CA CYS A 24 -6.47 0.97 7.92
C CYS A 24 -5.24 0.43 8.66
N VAL A 25 -5.43 -0.20 9.82
CA VAL A 25 -4.34 -0.87 10.56
C VAL A 25 -3.69 -1.93 9.68
N TRP A 26 -4.48 -2.80 9.03
CA TRP A 26 -3.94 -3.79 8.10
C TRP A 26 -3.20 -3.17 6.92
N ALA A 27 -3.70 -2.09 6.32
CA ALA A 27 -3.01 -1.38 5.25
C ALA A 27 -1.64 -0.86 5.71
N VAL A 28 -1.57 -0.28 6.91
CA VAL A 28 -0.30 0.21 7.49
C VAL A 28 0.64 -0.96 7.80
N VAL A 29 0.14 -2.04 8.39
CA VAL A 29 0.95 -3.24 8.69
C VAL A 29 1.52 -3.85 7.41
N LEU A 30 0.74 -3.91 6.33
CA LEU A 30 1.21 -4.42 5.04
C LEU A 30 2.25 -3.49 4.38
N LEU A 31 2.21 -2.19 4.66
CA LEU A 31 3.16 -1.22 4.12
C LEU A 31 4.43 -1.07 4.94
N ALA A 32 4.42 -1.45 6.22
CA ALA A 32 5.59 -1.29 7.09
C ALA A 32 6.85 -1.98 6.53
N PRO A 33 6.83 -3.26 6.12
CA PRO A 33 8.03 -3.90 5.57
C PRO A 33 8.59 -3.25 4.30
N PRO A 34 7.81 -2.98 3.23
CA PRO A 34 8.37 -2.35 2.03
C PRO A 34 8.84 -0.92 2.29
N VAL A 35 8.21 -0.17 3.20
CA VAL A 35 8.69 1.16 3.62
C VAL A 35 10.05 1.05 4.33
N VAL A 36 10.19 0.13 5.28
CA VAL A 36 11.46 -0.08 6.00
C VAL A 36 12.58 -0.46 5.02
N LEU A 37 12.33 -1.42 4.13
CA LEU A 37 13.31 -1.84 3.12
C LEU A 37 13.68 -0.69 2.18
N TRP A 38 12.71 0.12 1.77
CA TRP A 38 12.96 1.29 0.95
C TRP A 38 13.83 2.33 1.68
N VAL A 39 13.53 2.63 2.95
CA VAL A 39 14.33 3.58 3.76
C VAL A 39 15.77 3.09 3.91
N MET A 40 15.96 1.80 4.19
CA MET A 40 17.31 1.21 4.29
C MET A 40 18.06 1.34 2.97
N GLY A 41 17.44 0.97 1.85
CA GLY A 41 18.06 1.09 0.53
C GLY A 41 18.36 2.55 0.13
N ALA A 42 17.49 3.48 0.49
CA ALA A 42 17.71 4.91 0.26
C ALA A 42 18.87 5.46 1.08
N ALA A 43 19.00 5.04 2.34
CA ALA A 43 20.13 5.41 3.20
C ALA A 43 21.44 4.84 2.64
N ASP A 44 21.46 3.57 2.24
CA ASP A 44 22.63 2.93 1.65
C ASP A 44 23.08 3.64 0.37
N ALA A 45 22.15 3.95 -0.54
CA ALA A 45 22.44 4.67 -1.78
C ALA A 45 22.90 6.13 -1.57
N ALA A 46 22.50 6.74 -0.44
CA ALA A 46 22.98 8.07 -0.07
C ALA A 46 24.43 8.03 0.42
N GLN A 47 24.81 6.97 1.14
CA GLN A 47 26.14 6.82 1.75
C GLN A 47 27.19 6.19 0.82
N HIS A 48 26.78 5.30 -0.09
CA HIS A 48 27.71 4.56 -0.95
C HIS A 48 27.63 5.09 -2.39
N LYS A 49 28.39 6.14 -2.68
CA LYS A 49 28.58 6.65 -4.05
C LYS A 49 29.94 6.23 -4.57
N SER A 50 29.97 5.34 -5.56
CA SER A 50 31.20 5.13 -6.33
C SER A 50 31.49 6.39 -7.17
N PRO A 51 32.67 7.01 -7.07
CA PRO A 51 33.04 8.18 -7.90
C PRO A 51 33.15 7.84 -9.39
N THR A 52 33.39 6.57 -9.73
CA THR A 52 33.68 6.12 -11.09
C THR A 52 32.50 5.42 -11.77
N ASP A 53 31.52 4.91 -11.00
CA ASP A 53 30.32 4.27 -11.55
C ASP A 53 29.09 5.18 -11.48
N TRP A 54 29.05 6.17 -12.38
CA TRP A 54 27.92 7.10 -12.48
C TRP A 54 26.65 6.40 -12.99
N VAL A 55 26.78 5.40 -13.87
CA VAL A 55 25.63 4.70 -14.48
C VAL A 55 24.93 3.83 -13.43
N GLY A 56 25.67 3.04 -12.67
CA GLY A 56 25.13 2.20 -11.60
C GLY A 56 24.45 3.04 -10.53
N ASN A 57 25.10 4.13 -10.08
CA ASN A 57 24.52 5.07 -9.12
C ASN A 57 23.21 5.70 -9.62
N HIS A 58 23.16 6.11 -10.89
CA HIS A 58 21.95 6.69 -11.47
C HIS A 58 20.81 5.67 -11.54
N ARG A 59 21.09 4.44 -12.02
CA ARG A 59 20.09 3.36 -12.10
C ARG A 59 19.53 2.98 -10.73
N ALA A 60 20.38 2.90 -9.70
CA ALA A 60 19.96 2.59 -8.35
C ALA A 60 18.99 3.65 -7.78
N LYS A 61 19.27 4.93 -8.02
CA LYS A 61 18.40 6.03 -7.58
C LYS A 61 17.06 6.03 -8.30
N VAL A 62 17.05 5.86 -9.62
CA VAL A 62 15.80 5.74 -10.40
C VAL A 62 14.98 4.54 -9.92
N ALA A 63 15.63 3.42 -9.59
CA ALA A 63 14.93 2.26 -9.02
C ALA A 63 14.31 2.57 -7.65
N LEU A 64 15.01 3.30 -6.78
CA LEU A 64 14.47 3.75 -5.49
C LEU A 64 13.31 4.74 -5.65
N GLU A 65 13.39 5.68 -6.58
CA GLU A 65 12.29 6.61 -6.89
C GLU A 65 11.04 5.85 -7.37
N ASN A 66 11.21 4.92 -8.32
CA ASN A 66 10.12 4.07 -8.80
C ASN A 66 9.52 3.22 -7.67
N ALA A 67 10.35 2.69 -6.77
CA ALA A 67 9.87 1.95 -5.60
C ALA A 67 9.05 2.83 -4.66
N ALA A 68 9.47 4.07 -4.39
CA ALA A 68 8.71 5.01 -3.57
C ALA A 68 7.33 5.29 -4.17
N LEU A 69 7.28 5.52 -5.49
CA LEU A 69 6.04 5.74 -6.23
C LEU A 69 5.10 4.54 -6.15
N LEU A 70 5.62 3.31 -6.23
CA LEU A 70 4.80 2.11 -6.09
C LEU A 70 4.28 1.92 -4.66
N ILE A 71 5.15 2.12 -3.66
CA ILE A 71 4.82 1.94 -2.24
C ILE A 71 3.69 2.91 -1.82
N ALA A 72 3.75 4.16 -2.24
CA ALA A 72 2.72 5.14 -1.94
C ALA A 72 1.52 5.05 -2.91
N GLY A 73 1.80 4.84 -4.20
CA GLY A 73 0.83 4.95 -5.28
C GLY A 73 -0.17 3.81 -5.34
N LEU A 74 0.25 2.56 -5.19
CA LEU A 74 -0.67 1.41 -5.29
C LEU A 74 -1.76 1.43 -4.21
N PRO A 75 -1.42 1.62 -2.92
CA PRO A 75 -2.44 1.73 -1.86
C PRO A 75 -3.35 2.93 -2.05
N ALA A 76 -2.81 4.09 -2.43
CA ALA A 76 -3.60 5.30 -2.67
C ALA A 76 -4.56 5.13 -3.84
N ALA A 77 -4.10 4.59 -4.97
CA ALA A 77 -4.93 4.27 -6.12
C ALA A 77 -6.03 3.26 -5.77
N GLY A 78 -5.67 2.21 -5.02
CA GLY A 78 -6.64 1.24 -4.49
C GLY A 78 -7.70 1.90 -3.61
N ALA A 79 -7.30 2.81 -2.72
CA ALA A 79 -8.21 3.54 -1.84
C ALA A 79 -9.19 4.42 -2.63
N VAL A 80 -8.72 5.14 -3.65
CA VAL A 80 -9.54 5.97 -4.53
C VAL A 80 -10.53 5.11 -5.32
N ALA A 81 -10.06 4.03 -5.94
CA ALA A 81 -10.92 3.09 -6.67
C ALA A 81 -12.00 2.49 -5.75
N GLY A 82 -11.62 2.11 -4.53
CA GLY A 82 -12.54 1.65 -3.50
C GLY A 82 -13.56 2.72 -3.12
N ALA A 83 -13.14 3.96 -2.90
CA ALA A 83 -14.04 5.07 -2.56
C ALA A 83 -15.09 5.29 -3.67
N LEU A 84 -14.67 5.30 -4.93
CA LEU A 84 -15.53 5.43 -6.09
C LEU A 84 -16.54 4.27 -6.18
N ALA A 85 -16.08 3.03 -6.05
CA ALA A 85 -16.95 1.85 -6.03
C ALA A 85 -17.96 1.89 -4.86
N GLY A 86 -17.55 2.41 -3.70
CA GLY A 86 -18.39 2.57 -2.52
C GLY A 86 -19.41 3.70 -2.62
N ALA A 87 -19.14 4.73 -3.44
CA ALA A 87 -20.05 5.84 -3.70
C ALA A 87 -21.23 5.42 -4.58
N LEU A 88 -21.01 4.47 -5.50
CA LEU A 88 -22.04 3.97 -6.41
C LEU A 88 -23.06 3.03 -5.73
N ARG A 89 -22.84 2.62 -4.47
CA ARG A 89 -23.75 1.70 -3.74
C ARG A 89 -24.78 2.44 -2.90
N ARG A 90 -25.98 1.87 -2.76
CA ARG A 90 -27.03 2.37 -1.85
C ARG A 90 -27.22 1.39 -0.67
N PRO A 91 -27.04 1.81 0.60
CA PRO A 91 -26.55 3.13 1.03
C PRO A 91 -25.04 3.32 0.77
N PRO A 92 -24.57 4.56 0.59
CA PRO A 92 -23.16 4.84 0.27
C PRO A 92 -22.24 4.34 1.38
N ARG A 93 -21.20 3.60 0.98
CA ARG A 93 -20.22 3.01 1.90
C ARG A 93 -18.77 3.39 1.59
N THR A 94 -18.56 4.60 1.07
CA THR A 94 -17.26 5.16 0.66
C THR A 94 -16.10 4.81 1.59
N GLY A 95 -16.18 5.11 2.89
CA GLY A 95 -15.06 4.88 3.82
C GLY A 95 -14.65 3.40 3.99
N LEU A 96 -15.63 2.48 3.98
CA LEU A 96 -15.34 1.04 4.10
C LEU A 96 -14.69 0.49 2.82
N TRP A 97 -15.21 0.92 1.67
CA TRP A 97 -14.68 0.48 0.38
C TRP A 97 -13.33 1.11 0.08
N ALA A 98 -13.11 2.36 0.47
CA ALA A 98 -11.80 3.02 0.40
C ALA A 98 -10.75 2.25 1.21
N ALA A 99 -11.05 1.93 2.47
CA ALA A 99 -10.12 1.16 3.30
C ALA A 99 -9.88 -0.26 2.75
N THR A 100 -10.90 -0.89 2.16
CA THR A 100 -10.75 -2.20 1.51
C THR A 100 -9.87 -2.09 0.26
N GLY A 101 -10.08 -1.05 -0.55
CA GLY A 101 -9.27 -0.76 -1.72
C GLY A 101 -7.81 -0.46 -1.38
N ALA A 102 -7.55 0.26 -0.27
CA ALA A 102 -6.20 0.51 0.22
C ALA A 102 -5.47 -0.80 0.57
N VAL A 103 -6.15 -1.73 1.27
CA VAL A 103 -5.61 -3.05 1.59
C VAL A 103 -5.33 -3.85 0.32
N LEU A 104 -6.26 -3.85 -0.65
CA LEU A 104 -6.05 -4.54 -1.93
C LEU A 104 -4.89 -3.95 -2.73
N GLY A 105 -4.73 -2.62 -2.73
CA GLY A 105 -3.58 -1.94 -3.33
C GLY A 105 -2.26 -2.34 -2.66
N ALA A 106 -2.24 -2.41 -1.33
CA ALA A 106 -1.07 -2.90 -0.60
C ALA A 106 -0.77 -4.37 -0.91
N LEU A 107 -1.79 -5.24 -1.05
CA LEU A 107 -1.57 -6.63 -1.46
C LEU A 107 -1.06 -6.76 -2.90
N ALA A 108 -1.55 -5.92 -3.82
CA ALA A 108 -1.06 -5.87 -5.18
C ALA A 108 0.43 -5.48 -5.24
N LEU A 109 0.87 -4.57 -4.37
CA LEU A 109 2.29 -4.23 -4.21
C LEU A 109 3.13 -5.46 -3.83
N TRP A 110 2.65 -6.28 -2.89
CA TRP A 110 3.33 -7.52 -2.51
C TRP A 110 3.39 -8.54 -3.64
N VAL A 111 2.29 -8.73 -4.37
CA VAL A 111 2.26 -9.64 -5.53
C VAL A 111 3.25 -9.17 -6.60
N PHE A 112 3.28 -7.87 -6.88
CA PHE A 112 4.22 -7.29 -7.82
C PHE A 112 5.67 -7.47 -7.36
N GLY A 113 5.97 -7.18 -6.08
CA GLY A 113 7.31 -7.40 -5.51
C GLY A 113 7.75 -8.86 -5.54
N ALA A 114 6.87 -9.81 -5.23
CA ALA A 114 7.18 -11.23 -5.33
C ALA A 114 7.45 -11.66 -6.78
N TRP A 115 6.65 -11.15 -7.73
CA TRP A 115 6.82 -11.41 -9.15
C TRP A 115 8.17 -10.91 -9.68
N THR A 116 8.59 -9.69 -9.30
CA THR A 116 9.87 -9.14 -9.74
C THR A 116 11.05 -9.95 -9.20
N VAL A 117 10.98 -10.39 -7.94
CA VAL A 117 11.98 -11.28 -7.32
C VAL A 117 12.07 -12.62 -8.08
N VAL A 118 10.93 -13.28 -8.33
CA VAL A 118 10.90 -14.54 -9.07
C VAL A 118 11.46 -14.38 -10.49
N THR A 119 11.12 -13.29 -11.16
CA THR A 119 11.60 -13.00 -12.52
C THR A 119 13.12 -12.77 -12.52
N ALA A 120 13.64 -12.02 -11.54
CA ALA A 120 15.08 -11.83 -11.39
C ALA A 120 15.79 -13.17 -11.18
N LEU A 121 15.32 -14.00 -10.25
CA LEU A 121 15.91 -15.33 -9.98
C LEU A 121 15.88 -16.26 -11.20
N ARG A 122 14.81 -16.20 -12.01
CA ARG A 122 14.72 -16.99 -13.26
C ARG A 122 15.76 -16.52 -14.28
N ASN A 123 15.95 -15.21 -14.43
CA ASN A 123 16.94 -14.67 -15.37
C ASN A 123 18.37 -15.01 -14.93
N PHE A 124 18.66 -15.04 -13.63
CA PHE A 124 19.97 -15.49 -13.11
C PHE A 124 20.25 -16.97 -13.39
N ARG A 125 19.23 -17.84 -13.45
CA ARG A 125 19.40 -19.28 -13.74
C ARG A 125 19.75 -19.62 -15.18
N ILE A 126 19.65 -18.68 -16.12
CA ILE A 126 19.85 -18.91 -17.57
C ILE A 126 21.29 -18.58 -18.02
N VAL A 127 22.11 -17.99 -17.14
CA VAL A 127 23.50 -17.57 -17.46
C VAL A 127 24.56 -18.60 -17.00
N PHE A 128 24.16 -19.85 -16.76
CA PHE A 128 25.07 -20.97 -16.48
C PHE A 128 25.06 -21.98 -17.62
#